data_AF-A0A427YBZ6-F1
#
_entry.id   AF-A0A427YBZ6-F1
#
_cell.length_a   1.000
_cell.length_b   1.000
_cell.length_c   1.000
_cell.angle_alpha   90.00
_cell.angle_beta   90.00
_cell.angle_gamma   90.00
#
_symmetry.space_group_name_H-M   'P 1'
#
loop_
_entity.id
_entity.type
_entity.pdbx_description
1 polymer ?
#
loop_
_entity_poly.entity_id
_entity_poly.type
_entity_poly.pdbx_seq_one_letter_code
_entity_poly.pdbx_strand_id
1 'polypeptide(L)'
;MSFLFGGGAPRDAGAIDPVKMEMAVSELDMITDVFNRLVHSCHAKCIQPDPMKGRYAEGELLKGEGVCIDRCTAKFFEVNKKVGERMQTMGGAAQSTGSFGR
;
A
#
# COMPACT_ATOMS: atom_id res chain seq x y z
N MET A 1 -22.40 52.48 27.29
CA MET A 1 -23.13 51.39 27.95
C MET A 1 -23.46 50.29 26.94
N SER A 2 -22.90 49.10 27.15
CA SER A 2 -23.61 47.81 27.16
C SER A 2 -24.48 47.38 25.97
N PHE A 3 -23.87 46.79 24.94
CA PHE A 3 -24.45 45.64 24.20
C PHE A 3 -23.33 44.63 23.90
N LEU A 4 -22.79 44.07 24.99
CA LEU A 4 -21.77 43.02 25.05
C LEU A 4 -22.42 41.68 25.45
N PHE A 5 -23.46 41.19 24.76
CA PHE A 5 -23.94 39.81 25.00
C PHE A 5 -24.85 39.33 23.86
N GLY A 6 -24.35 38.38 23.07
CA GLY A 6 -25.08 37.77 21.96
C GLY A 6 -24.24 36.71 21.28
N GLY A 7 -23.97 35.62 22.01
CA GLY A 7 -23.14 34.52 21.56
C GLY A 7 -23.65 33.89 20.25
N GLY A 8 -22.75 33.77 19.29
CA GLY A 8 -22.86 32.89 18.13
C GLY A 8 -21.56 32.08 18.08
N ALA A 9 -21.70 30.76 18.18
CA ALA A 9 -20.69 29.75 18.47
C ALA A 9 -19.31 29.93 17.79
N PRO A 10 -18.22 29.49 18.45
CA PRO A 10 -16.97 29.25 17.75
C PRO A 10 -17.25 28.23 16.65
N ARG A 11 -16.86 28.57 15.41
CA ARG A 11 -16.87 27.63 14.29
C ARG A 11 -15.93 26.49 14.71
N ASP A 12 -16.46 25.29 14.87
CA ASP A 12 -15.71 24.09 15.25
C ASP A 12 -14.49 23.91 14.35
N ALA A 13 -13.33 24.38 14.82
CA ALA A 13 -12.03 24.14 14.21
C ALA A 13 -11.51 22.70 14.48
N GLY A 14 -12.37 21.84 15.05
CA GLY A 14 -12.07 20.46 15.43
C GLY A 14 -13.07 19.42 14.92
N ALA A 15 -14.01 19.80 14.04
CA ALA A 15 -14.91 18.83 13.42
C ALA A 15 -14.12 17.95 12.44
N ILE A 16 -13.74 16.77 12.91
CA ILE A 16 -13.17 15.70 12.09
C ILE A 16 -14.23 15.29 11.07
N ASP A 17 -13.94 15.52 9.80
CA ASP A 17 -14.81 15.09 8.70
C ASP A 17 -14.77 13.55 8.63
N PRO A 18 -15.89 12.85 8.89
CA PRO A 18 -15.92 11.40 8.92
C PRO A 18 -15.51 10.78 7.58
N VAL A 19 -15.76 11.46 6.46
CA VAL A 19 -15.36 11.00 5.12
C VAL A 19 -13.84 11.05 4.98
N LYS A 20 -13.18 12.09 5.51
CA LYS A 20 -11.72 12.18 5.47
C LYS A 20 -11.05 11.13 6.36
N MET A 21 -11.68 10.78 7.47
CA MET A 21 -11.19 9.69 8.32
C MET A 21 -11.32 8.33 7.66
N GLU A 22 -12.45 8.05 7.02
CA GLU A 22 -12.64 6.79 6.28
C GLU A 22 -11.62 6.63 5.15
N MET A 23 -11.37 7.71 4.39
CA MET A 23 -10.33 7.74 3.37
C MET A 23 -8.94 7.47 3.96
N ALA A 24 -8.58 8.11 5.08
CA ALA A 24 -7.31 7.89 5.75
C ALA A 24 -7.15 6.45 6.26
N VAL A 25 -8.22 5.83 6.78
CA VAL A 25 -8.21 4.42 7.18
C VAL A 25 -7.97 3.51 5.97
N SER A 26 -8.63 3.78 4.85
CA SER A 26 -8.45 3.00 3.63
C SER A 26 -7.01 3.07 3.09
N GLU A 27 -6.34 4.22 3.20
CA GLU A 27 -4.93 4.37 2.80
C GLU A 27 -4.01 3.51 3.68
N LEU A 28 -4.25 3.48 4.99
CA LEU A 28 -3.47 2.65 5.92
C LEU A 28 -3.66 1.15 5.66
N ASP A 29 -4.88 0.72 5.37
CA ASP A 29 -5.17 -0.68 5.04
C ASP A 29 -4.44 -1.10 3.76
N MET A 30 -4.41 -0.24 2.74
CA MET A 30 -3.64 -0.50 1.51
C MET A 30 -2.14 -0.60 1.77
N ILE A 31 -1.55 0.30 2.56
CA ILE A 31 -0.12 0.26 2.89
C ILE A 31 0.21 -1.04 3.64
N THR A 32 -0.65 -1.44 4.57
CA THR A 32 -0.47 -2.66 5.36
C THR A 32 -0.51 -3.91 4.50
N ASP A 33 -1.47 -4.02 3.57
CA ASP A 33 -1.52 -5.15 2.63
C ASP A 33 -0.27 -5.20 1.73
N VAL A 34 0.16 -4.06 1.19
CA VAL A 34 1.38 -3.96 0.37
C VAL A 34 2.61 -4.43 1.15
N PHE A 35 2.76 -3.99 2.40
CA PHE A 35 3.87 -4.41 3.26
C PHE A 35 3.85 -5.92 3.52
N ASN A 36 2.70 -6.49 3.87
CA ASN A 36 2.58 -7.92 4.14
C ASN A 36 2.91 -8.77 2.89
N ARG A 37 2.44 -8.34 1.71
CA ARG A 37 2.77 -9.01 0.44
C ARG A 37 4.24 -8.88 0.06
N LEU A 38 4.84 -7.72 0.32
CA LEU A 38 6.26 -7.47 0.10
C LEU A 38 7.12 -8.42 0.95
N VAL A 39 6.86 -8.47 2.26
CA VAL A 39 7.58 -9.34 3.20
C VAL A 39 7.44 -10.79 2.79
N HIS A 40 6.22 -11.26 2.52
CA HIS A 40 5.98 -12.65 2.11
C HIS A 40 6.70 -13.01 0.79
N SER A 41 6.62 -12.14 -0.22
CA SER A 41 7.28 -12.36 -1.51
C SER A 41 8.80 -12.37 -1.40
N CYS A 42 9.40 -11.42 -0.68
CA CYS A 42 10.85 -11.33 -0.59
C CYS A 42 11.43 -12.42 0.32
N HIS A 43 10.72 -12.80 1.39
CA HIS A 43 11.10 -13.96 2.19
C HIS A 43 11.10 -15.24 1.35
N ALA A 44 10.06 -15.50 0.54
CA ALA A 44 9.99 -16.66 -0.33
C ALA A 44 11.08 -16.70 -1.42
N LYS A 45 11.53 -15.55 -1.93
CA LYS A 45 12.54 -15.46 -3.00
C LYS A 45 13.98 -15.48 -2.49
N CYS A 46 14.23 -14.86 -1.35
CA CYS A 46 15.59 -14.59 -0.87
C CYS A 46 16.02 -15.50 0.27
N ILE A 47 15.10 -15.89 1.16
CA ILE A 47 15.39 -16.61 2.41
C ILE A 47 14.95 -18.07 2.35
N GLN A 48 13.80 -18.37 1.74
CA GLN A 48 13.30 -19.75 1.73
C GLN A 48 14.24 -20.73 0.99
N PRO A 49 14.36 -21.97 1.50
CA PRO A 49 15.19 -23.01 0.93
C PRO A 49 14.58 -23.51 -0.39
N ASP A 50 15.00 -22.95 -1.51
CA ASP A 50 14.89 -23.60 -2.82
C ASP A 50 15.72 -24.91 -2.80
N PRO A 51 15.37 -25.97 -3.55
CA PRO A 51 16.21 -27.16 -3.72
C PRO A 51 17.69 -26.86 -4.06
N MET A 52 18.01 -25.67 -4.59
CA MET A 52 19.39 -25.22 -4.84
C MET A 52 20.08 -24.49 -3.67
N LYS A 53 19.36 -24.01 -2.65
CA LYS A 53 19.90 -23.09 -1.61
C LYS A 53 20.15 -23.70 -0.23
N GLY A 54 19.74 -24.94 0.02
CA GLY A 54 20.01 -25.64 1.29
C GLY A 54 19.17 -25.12 2.47
N ARG A 55 19.26 -25.78 3.63
CA ARG A 55 18.56 -25.40 4.87
C ARG A 55 19.18 -24.13 5.49
N TYR A 56 18.42 -23.45 6.37
CA TYR A 56 18.94 -22.34 7.19
C TYR A 56 20.21 -22.77 7.94
N ALA A 57 21.33 -22.13 7.62
CA ALA A 57 22.63 -22.44 8.21
C ALA A 57 22.83 -21.70 9.55
N GLU A 58 22.32 -20.47 9.66
CA GLU A 58 22.46 -19.60 10.82
C GLU A 58 21.24 -18.65 10.93
N GLY A 59 21.12 -17.96 12.07
CA GLY A 59 19.99 -17.07 12.37
C GLY A 59 20.15 -15.65 11.83
N GLU A 60 21.34 -15.27 11.37
CA GLU A 60 21.60 -13.98 10.76
C GLU A 60 21.49 -14.03 9.23
N LEU A 61 21.21 -12.88 8.62
CA LEU A 61 21.16 -12.77 7.17
C LEU A 61 22.57 -12.83 6.59
N LEU A 62 22.79 -13.78 5.70
CA LEU A 62 24.00 -13.83 4.90
C LEU A 62 24.06 -12.59 3.99
N LYS A 63 25.27 -12.14 3.64
CA LYS A 63 25.47 -11.00 2.72
C LYS A 63 24.70 -11.15 1.40
N GLY A 64 24.59 -12.38 0.89
CA GLY A 64 23.82 -12.68 -0.31
C GLY A 64 22.31 -12.51 -0.13
N GLU A 65 21.78 -12.86 1.03
CA GLU A 65 20.36 -12.69 1.38
C GLU A 65 20.02 -11.22 1.58
N GLY A 66 20.87 -10.45 2.28
CA GLY A 66 20.71 -9.00 2.43
C GLY A 66 20.62 -8.27 1.09
N VAL A 67 21.61 -8.50 0.20
CA VAL A 67 21.59 -7.90 -1.16
C VAL A 67 20.41 -8.40 -2.00
N CYS A 68 19.98 -9.65 -1.80
CA CYS A 68 18.79 -10.17 -2.49
C CYS A 68 17.52 -9.42 -2.05
N ILE A 69 17.35 -9.17 -0.75
CA ILE A 69 16.20 -8.45 -0.19
C ILE A 69 16.13 -7.04 -0.78
N ASP A 70 17.23 -6.31 -0.82
CA ASP A 70 17.28 -4.95 -1.41
C ASP A 70 16.86 -4.95 -2.88
N ARG A 71 17.32 -5.94 -3.65
CA ARG A 71 16.92 -6.11 -5.06
C ARG A 71 15.47 -6.54 -5.20
N CYS A 72 14.98 -7.36 -4.27
CA CYS A 72 13.60 -7.85 -4.27
C CYS A 72 12.61 -6.72 -4.03
N THR A 73 12.87 -5.86 -3.04
CA THR A 73 12.02 -4.71 -2.73
C THR A 73 11.96 -3.72 -3.89
N ALA A 74 13.11 -3.39 -4.50
CA ALA A 74 13.17 -2.55 -5.68
C ALA A 74 12.33 -3.11 -6.85
N LYS A 75 12.48 -4.41 -7.15
CA LYS A 75 11.71 -5.08 -8.20
C LYS A 75 10.23 -5.18 -7.88
N PHE A 76 9.86 -5.39 -6.62
CA PHE A 76 8.46 -5.48 -6.19
C PHE A 76 7.70 -4.19 -6.50
N PHE A 77 8.29 -3.02 -6.20
CA PHE A 77 7.68 -1.74 -6.53
C PHE A 77 7.68 -1.45 -8.03
N GLU A 78 8.74 -1.82 -8.75
CA GLU A 78 8.78 -1.71 -10.21
C GLU A 78 7.65 -2.52 -10.88
N VAL A 79 7.43 -3.76 -10.42
CA VAL A 79 6.36 -4.63 -10.90
C VAL A 79 4.99 -4.08 -10.50
N ASN A 80 4.80 -3.65 -9.25
CA ASN A 80 3.53 -3.05 -8.81
C ASN A 80 3.14 -1.83 -9.66
N LYS A 81 4.11 -0.96 -9.98
CA LYS A 81 3.90 0.19 -10.87
C LYS A 81 3.42 -0.27 -12.26
N LYS A 82 4.13 -1.20 -12.88
CA LYS A 82 3.78 -1.75 -14.20
C LYS A 82 2.41 -2.40 -14.22
N VAL A 83 2.06 -3.16 -13.17
CA VAL A 83 0.74 -3.76 -13.02
C VAL A 83 -0.33 -2.68 -12.94
N GLY A 84 -0.11 -1.63 -12.14
CA GLY A 84 -1.00 -0.48 -12.04
C GLY A 84 -1.24 0.22 -13.39
N GLU A 85 -0.17 0.48 -14.15
CA GLU A 85 -0.25 1.08 -15.50
C GLU A 85 -1.08 0.21 -16.46
N ARG A 86 -0.92 -1.12 -16.41
CA ARG A 86 -1.69 -2.06 -17.24
C ARG A 86 -3.15 -2.11 -16.82
N MET A 87 -3.45 -2.17 -15.53
CA MET A 87 -4.82 -2.16 -15.02
C MET A 87 -5.56 -0.87 -15.41
N GLN A 88 -4.90 0.30 -15.35
CA GLN A 88 -5.47 1.57 -15.79
C GLN A 88 -5.75 1.58 -17.30
N THR A 89 -4.80 1.08 -18.11
CA THR A 89 -4.97 0.95 -19.56
C THR A 89 -6.17 0.05 -19.90
N MET A 90 -6.32 -1.08 -19.20
CA MET A 90 -7.44 -2.01 -19.40
C MET A 90 -8.77 -1.45 -18.88
N GLY A 91 -8.77 -0.75 -17.74
CA GLY A 91 -9.97 -0.13 -17.17
C GLY A 91 -10.50 1.03 -18.02
N GLY A 92 -9.60 1.86 -18.58
CA GLY A 92 -9.96 2.89 -19.55
C GLY A 92 -10.52 2.31 -20.85
N ALA A 93 -9.94 1.20 -21.33
CA ALA A 93 -10.49 0.46 -22.47
C ALA A 93 -11.88 -0.13 -22.15
N ALA A 94 -12.07 -0.70 -20.96
CA ALA A 94 -13.35 -1.27 -20.52
C ALA A 94 -14.47 -0.21 -20.38
N GLN A 95 -14.15 0.99 -19.91
CA GLN A 95 -15.12 2.12 -19.88
C GLN A 95 -15.45 2.66 -21.28
N SER A 96 -14.53 2.59 -22.24
CA SER A 96 -14.80 2.99 -23.63
C SER A 96 -15.63 1.98 -24.43
N THR A 97 -15.81 0.75 -23.93
CA THR A 97 -16.48 -0.36 -24.65
C THR A 97 -17.79 -0.82 -24.00
N GLY A 98 -18.50 0.05 -23.28
CA GLY A 98 -19.95 -0.03 -23.03
C GLY A 98 -20.56 -1.40 -22.71
N SER A 99 -19.94 -2.23 -21.86
CA SER A 99 -20.44 -3.58 -21.57
C SER A 99 -20.50 -3.87 -20.06
N PHE A 100 -21.27 -3.06 -19.35
CA PHE A 100 -22.00 -3.48 -18.15
C PHE A 100 -23.47 -3.13 -18.37
N GLY A 101 -24.10 -3.92 -19.24
CA GLY A 101 -25.47 -3.74 -19.69
C GLY A 101 -26.01 -5.05 -20.25
N ARG A 102 -26.04 -6.08 -19.41
CA ARG A 102 -26.94 -7.23 -19.42
C ARG A 102 -26.70 -8.09 -18.18
#